data_AF-A0A1B6KW29-F1
#
_entry.id   AF-A0A1B6KW29-F1
#
_cell.length_a   1.000
_cell.length_b   1.000
_cell.length_c   1.000
_cell.angle_alpha   90.00
_cell.angle_beta   90.00
_cell.angle_gamma   90.00
#
_symmetry.space_group_name_H-M   'P 1'
#
loop_
_entity.id
_entity.type
_entity.pdbx_description
1 polymer ?
#
loop_
_entity_poly.entity_id
_entity_poly.type
_entity_poly.pdbx_seq_one_letter_code
_entity_poly.pdbx_strand_id
1 'polypeptide(L)'
;MDDFTHEELCQRFQTLMDIIKCAVCMETVTGSNVVLCVNEHMICGCCAQKLAKCPTCAQPFSTLKPQRPLTQILEALPHSCRHNCGKVLTRDDDHETYCVLRQTQCKVCDEMVPGRDMYTHVTTKHPSTTAFTEKYFPSRYTNFKQNKPVKCISIHNVSGHIFWEVILNDPVKQVLTKSYQYIPNGKPNCATSLTQLEQCLCQSSN
;
A
#
# COMPACT_ATOMS: atom_id res chain seq x y z
N MET A 1 9.59 38.09 18.72
CA MET A 1 10.00 36.91 17.94
C MET A 1 9.99 37.41 16.52
N ASP A 2 11.17 37.56 15.92
CA ASP A 2 11.25 38.18 14.58
C ASP A 2 10.45 37.33 13.59
N ASP A 3 9.56 37.97 12.85
CA ASP A 3 8.74 37.30 11.85
C ASP A 3 9.65 36.94 10.66
N PHE A 4 9.85 35.64 10.44
CA PHE A 4 10.50 35.15 9.23
C PHE A 4 9.64 35.49 8.02
N THR A 5 10.29 35.97 6.96
CA THR A 5 9.64 36.09 5.65
C THR A 5 9.32 34.70 5.09
N HIS A 6 8.34 34.63 4.19
CA HIS A 6 8.00 33.40 3.48
C HIS A 6 9.21 32.81 2.72
N GLU A 7 10.05 33.67 2.14
CA GLU A 7 11.26 33.26 1.42
C GLU A 7 12.30 32.61 2.35
N GLU A 8 12.54 33.20 3.52
CA GLU A 8 13.45 32.63 4.53
C GLU A 8 12.96 31.28 5.06
N LEU A 9 11.64 31.12 5.25
CA LEU A 9 11.04 29.86 5.65
C LEU A 9 11.25 28.78 4.57
N CYS A 10 11.00 29.10 3.30
CA CYS A 10 11.25 28.20 2.18
C CYS A 10 12.72 27.77 2.09
N GLN A 11 13.66 28.72 2.23
CA GLN A 11 15.09 28.44 2.15
C GLN A 11 15.57 27.56 3.30
N ARG A 12 15.09 27.82 4.52
CA ARG A 12 15.39 26.99 5.70
C ARG A 12 14.81 25.59 5.56
N PHE A 13 13.58 25.49 5.06
CA PHE A 13 12.94 24.22 4.81
C PHE A 13 13.69 23.40 3.75
N GLN A 14 14.11 24.01 2.65
CA GLN A 14 14.92 23.33 1.63
C GLN A 14 16.25 22.82 2.20
N THR A 15 16.89 23.64 3.04
CA THR A 15 18.13 23.25 3.74
C THR A 15 17.90 22.02 4.62
N LEU A 16 16.79 21.99 5.36
CA LEU A 16 16.41 20.83 6.17
C LEU A 16 16.20 19.58 5.31
N MET A 17 15.49 19.73 4.18
CA MET A 17 15.27 18.65 3.22
C MET A 17 16.59 18.13 2.63
N ASP A 18 17.57 18.98 2.40
CA ASP A 18 18.88 18.59 1.88
C ASP A 18 19.73 17.85 2.94
N ILE A 19 19.66 18.25 4.21
CA ILE A 19 20.36 17.57 5.33
C ILE A 19 19.88 16.12 5.48
N ILE A 20 18.60 15.86 5.24
CA ILE A 20 18.00 14.54 5.43
C ILE A 20 17.98 13.69 4.15
N LYS A 21 18.63 14.14 3.07
CA LYS A 21 18.77 13.34 1.84
C LYS A 21 19.76 12.20 2.05
N CYS A 22 19.37 11.02 1.59
CA CYS A 22 20.25 9.87 1.54
C CYS A 22 21.31 10.09 0.46
N ALA A 23 22.59 10.04 0.82
CA ALA A 23 23.71 10.19 -0.12
C ALA A 23 23.81 9.09 -1.19
N VAL A 24 22.96 8.07 -1.15
CA VAL A 24 22.95 6.94 -2.11
C VAL A 24 21.85 7.09 -3.15
N CYS A 25 20.59 7.24 -2.70
CA CYS A 25 19.45 7.34 -3.60
C CYS A 25 18.99 8.78 -3.85
N MET A 26 19.56 9.76 -3.14
CA MET A 26 19.22 11.19 -3.20
C MET A 26 17.78 11.54 -2.78
N GLU A 27 17.05 10.56 -2.25
CA GLU A 27 15.71 10.74 -1.67
C GLU A 27 15.78 11.10 -0.18
N THR A 28 14.72 11.74 0.32
CA THR A 28 14.52 12.01 1.74
C THR A 28 14.50 10.72 2.56
N VAL A 29 15.31 10.66 3.62
CA VAL A 29 15.31 9.55 4.58
C VAL A 29 14.02 9.61 5.41
N THR A 30 13.30 8.50 5.50
CA THR A 30 12.06 8.40 6.29
C THR A 30 12.28 7.68 7.62
N GLY A 31 11.49 8.05 8.65
CA GLY A 31 11.72 7.62 10.04
C GLY A 31 11.63 6.11 10.29
N SER A 32 10.91 5.36 9.45
CA SER A 32 10.70 3.92 9.65
C SER A 32 11.94 3.04 9.41
N ASN A 33 12.94 3.52 8.68
CA ASN A 33 14.15 2.75 8.34
C ASN A 33 15.37 3.67 8.15
N VAL A 34 15.65 4.56 9.10
CA VAL A 34 16.90 5.36 9.08
C VAL A 34 18.06 4.60 9.73
N VAL A 35 19.22 4.64 9.09
CA VAL A 35 20.49 4.13 9.61
C VAL A 35 21.46 5.31 9.75
N LEU A 36 22.12 5.39 10.91
CA LEU A 36 23.14 6.40 11.18
C LEU A 36 24.53 5.76 11.13
N CYS A 37 25.53 6.49 10.63
CA CYS A 37 26.92 6.13 10.92
C CYS A 37 27.36 6.60 12.30
N VAL A 38 28.56 6.22 12.73
CA VAL A 38 29.13 6.70 14.02
C VAL A 38 29.37 8.21 14.05
N ASN A 39 29.37 8.88 12.88
CA ASN A 39 29.40 10.34 12.73
C ASN A 39 28.02 10.91 12.34
N GLU A 40 26.94 10.19 12.61
CA GLU A 40 25.55 10.68 12.52
C GLU A 40 25.03 11.06 11.11
N HIS A 41 25.70 10.64 10.03
CA HIS A 41 25.13 10.75 8.69
C HIS A 41 23.98 9.77 8.48
N MET A 42 22.85 10.26 7.98
CA MET A 42 21.63 9.50 7.73
C MET A 42 21.64 8.81 6.36
N ILE A 43 21.28 7.52 6.34
CA ILE A 43 21.13 6.70 5.13
C ILE A 43 19.85 5.87 5.26
N CYS A 44 19.14 5.64 4.15
CA CYS A 44 18.00 4.72 4.11
C CYS A 44 18.43 3.28 4.43
N GLY A 45 17.63 2.53 5.19
CA GLY A 45 17.95 1.16 5.59
C GLY A 45 18.19 0.23 4.39
N CYS A 46 17.40 0.37 3.33
CA CYS A 46 17.60 -0.38 2.07
C CYS A 46 18.91 -0.03 1.34
N CYS A 47 19.39 1.21 1.48
CA CYS A 47 20.67 1.65 0.92
C CYS A 47 21.84 1.18 1.78
N ALA A 48 21.71 1.28 3.12
CA ALA A 48 22.72 0.84 4.06
C ALA A 48 23.01 -0.67 3.97
N GLN A 49 22.00 -1.51 3.69
CA GLN A 49 22.18 -2.95 3.47
C GLN A 49 23.17 -3.31 2.35
N LYS A 50 23.39 -2.41 1.39
CA LYS A 50 24.29 -2.61 0.25
C LYS A 50 25.70 -2.05 0.51
N LEU A 51 25.96 -1.53 1.70
CA LEU A 51 27.17 -0.78 2.02
C LEU A 51 27.84 -1.33 3.28
N ALA A 52 29.16 -1.47 3.24
CA ALA A 52 29.95 -1.82 4.42
C ALA A 52 30.24 -0.60 5.33
N LYS A 53 30.27 0.60 4.73
CA LYS A 53 30.69 1.86 5.38
C LYS A 53 29.85 3.02 4.86
N CYS A 54 29.78 4.08 5.65
CA CYS A 54 29.12 5.32 5.27
C CYS A 54 29.74 5.92 3.99
N PRO A 55 28.94 6.26 2.97
CA PRO A 55 29.48 6.83 1.72
C PRO A 55 30.00 8.27 1.91
N THR A 56 29.52 8.98 2.93
CA THR A 56 29.89 10.39 3.18
C THR A 56 31.22 10.53 3.91
N CYS A 57 31.52 9.64 4.88
CA CYS A 57 32.69 9.78 5.75
C CYS A 57 33.53 8.49 5.91
N ALA A 58 33.19 7.42 5.18
CA ALA A 58 33.86 6.11 5.24
C ALA A 58 33.89 5.43 6.62
N GLN A 59 33.17 5.95 7.60
CA GLN A 59 33.06 5.35 8.94
C GLN A 59 32.02 4.22 8.98
N PRO A 60 32.12 3.28 9.94
CA PRO A 60 31.14 2.20 10.08
C PRO A 60 29.74 2.74 10.44
N PHE A 61 28.73 1.93 10.14
CA PHE A 61 27.38 2.20 10.59
C PHE A 61 27.27 1.95 12.10
N SER A 62 26.50 2.80 12.78
CA SER A 62 26.23 2.64 14.21
C SER A 62 25.34 1.41 14.42
N THR A 63 25.64 0.63 15.45
CA THR A 63 24.78 -0.47 15.90
C THR A 63 23.60 0.03 16.74
N LEU A 64 23.64 1.30 17.16
CA LEU A 64 22.57 1.92 17.93
C LEU A 64 21.45 2.34 16.99
N LYS A 65 20.21 2.04 17.41
CA LYS A 65 19.04 2.55 16.71
C LYS A 65 18.96 4.08 16.86
N PRO A 66 18.49 4.79 15.82
CA PRO A 66 18.18 6.21 15.91
C PRO A 66 17.26 6.51 17.10
N GLN A 67 17.48 7.63 17.77
CA GLN A 67 16.63 8.04 18.87
C GLN A 67 15.23 8.42 18.38
N ARG A 68 14.21 8.13 19.20
CA ARG A 68 12.80 8.39 18.88
C ARG A 68 12.50 9.85 18.44
N PRO A 69 13.10 10.90 19.02
CA PRO A 69 12.84 12.26 18.54
C PRO A 69 13.26 12.47 17.07
N LEU A 70 14.38 11.89 16.64
CA LEU A 70 14.83 11.97 15.24
C LEU A 70 13.83 11.26 14.31
N THR A 71 13.35 10.07 14.67
CA THR A 71 12.37 9.36 13.85
C THR A 71 11.06 10.14 13.73
N GLN A 72 10.60 10.76 14.82
CA GLN A 72 9.40 11.59 14.82
C GLN A 72 9.54 12.85 13.96
N ILE A 73 10.71 13.50 13.97
CA ILE A 73 11.00 14.64 13.10
C ILE A 73 10.95 14.20 11.64
N LEU A 74 11.62 13.09 11.29
CA LEU A 74 11.62 12.56 9.93
C LEU A 74 10.22 12.14 9.45
N GLU A 75 9.37 11.63 10.34
CA GLU A 75 7.96 11.29 10.05
C GLU A 75 7.06 12.52 9.90
N ALA A 76 7.43 13.65 10.50
CA ALA A 76 6.69 14.90 10.38
C ALA A 76 7.02 15.65 9.07
N LEU A 77 8.18 15.37 8.48
CA LEU A 77 8.62 16.03 7.26
C LEU A 77 7.95 15.43 6.01
N PRO A 78 7.68 16.26 4.99
CA PRO A 78 7.18 15.78 3.72
C PRO A 78 8.13 14.77 3.08
N HIS A 79 7.58 13.69 2.54
CA HIS A 79 8.38 12.67 1.87
C HIS A 79 7.67 12.13 0.62
N SER A 80 8.45 11.62 -0.33
CA SER A 80 7.91 10.92 -1.49
C SER A 80 7.20 9.64 -1.05
N CYS A 81 6.12 9.28 -1.73
CA CYS A 81 5.44 8.00 -1.52
C CYS A 81 6.41 6.83 -1.75
N ARG A 82 6.47 5.88 -0.80
CA ARG A 82 7.34 4.69 -0.86
C ARG A 82 7.11 3.78 -2.07
N HIS A 83 5.96 3.93 -2.74
CA HIS A 83 5.60 3.17 -3.94
C HIS A 83 5.97 3.90 -5.24
N ASN A 84 6.73 5.00 -5.15
CA ASN A 84 7.24 5.76 -6.29
C ASN A 84 6.15 6.23 -7.27
N CYS A 85 4.99 6.62 -6.75
CA CYS A 85 3.89 7.16 -7.58
C CYS A 85 4.02 8.65 -7.90
N GLY A 86 5.05 9.32 -7.37
CA GLY A 86 5.29 10.76 -7.55
C GLY A 86 4.54 11.68 -6.58
N LYS A 87 3.69 11.16 -5.69
CA LYS A 87 3.01 11.98 -4.67
C LYS A 87 3.96 12.28 -3.49
N VAL A 88 4.02 13.55 -3.09
CA VAL A 88 4.65 13.98 -1.83
C VAL A 88 3.60 13.94 -0.73
N LEU A 89 3.95 13.34 0.39
CA LEU A 89 3.07 13.03 1.51
C LEU A 89 3.48 13.83 2.72
N THR A 90 2.52 14.16 3.56
CA THR A 90 2.72 14.72 4.90
C THR A 90 2.23 13.71 5.94
N ARG A 91 2.52 13.96 7.22
CA ARG A 91 2.31 13.04 8.35
C ARG A 91 0.93 12.37 8.43
N ASP A 92 -0.13 13.06 7.99
CA ASP A 92 -1.52 12.59 8.11
C ASP A 92 -2.09 12.05 6.78
N ASP A 93 -1.26 11.84 5.76
CA ASP A 93 -1.68 11.31 4.47
C ASP A 93 -1.71 9.77 4.48
N ASP A 94 -2.89 9.18 4.31
CA ASP A 94 -3.09 7.74 4.23
C ASP A 94 -2.82 7.16 2.83
N HIS A 95 -2.28 7.97 1.91
CA HIS A 95 -2.02 7.59 0.53
C HIS A 95 -1.24 6.29 0.38
N GLU A 96 -0.21 6.01 1.18
CA GLU A 96 0.60 4.81 0.99
C GLU A 96 -0.22 3.53 1.24
N THR A 97 -1.20 3.59 2.14
CA THR A 97 -2.14 2.49 2.37
C THR A 97 -2.94 2.18 1.12
N TYR A 98 -3.31 3.22 0.37
CA TYR A 98 -4.22 3.16 -0.77
C TYR A 98 -3.53 3.40 -2.12
N CYS A 99 -2.20 3.42 -2.16
CA CYS A 99 -1.45 3.84 -3.32
C CYS A 99 -1.71 2.88 -4.48
N VAL A 100 -2.02 3.43 -5.66
CA VAL A 100 -2.30 2.66 -6.87
C VAL A 100 -1.13 1.80 -7.35
N LEU A 101 0.10 2.19 -7.00
CA LEU A 101 1.33 1.46 -7.32
C LEU A 101 1.75 0.49 -6.21
N ARG A 102 0.98 0.39 -5.12
CA ARG A 102 1.27 -0.54 -4.04
C ARG A 102 1.20 -1.97 -4.59
N GLN A 103 2.31 -2.67 -4.47
CA GLN A 103 2.44 -4.08 -4.84
C GLN A 103 1.56 -4.92 -3.91
N THR A 104 0.68 -5.72 -4.49
CA THR A 104 -0.22 -6.62 -3.78
C THR A 104 -0.11 -8.01 -4.40
N GLN A 105 -0.11 -9.05 -3.57
CA GLN A 105 -0.03 -10.42 -4.04
C GLN A 105 -1.34 -10.82 -4.72
N CYS A 106 -1.25 -11.49 -5.87
CA CYS A 106 -2.41 -12.13 -6.47
C CYS A 106 -2.90 -13.29 -5.57
N LYS A 107 -4.21 -13.55 -5.55
CA LYS A 107 -4.75 -14.69 -4.78
C LYS A 107 -4.85 -15.99 -5.58
N VAL A 108 -4.63 -15.91 -6.90
CA VAL A 108 -4.68 -17.04 -7.82
C VAL A 108 -3.27 -17.56 -8.14
N CYS A 109 -2.27 -16.69 -8.10
CA CYS A 109 -0.86 -17.02 -8.26
C CYS A 109 0.03 -16.21 -7.30
N ASP A 110 1.34 -16.49 -7.29
CA ASP A 110 2.29 -15.84 -6.36
C ASP A 110 2.91 -14.52 -6.88
N GLU A 111 2.43 -13.98 -8.00
CA GLU A 111 2.95 -12.72 -8.55
C GLU A 111 2.53 -11.51 -7.69
N MET A 112 3.48 -10.58 -7.47
CA MET A 112 3.22 -9.26 -6.91
C MET A 112 2.86 -8.30 -8.05
N VAL A 113 1.70 -7.66 -7.95
CA VAL A 113 1.16 -6.79 -9.00
C VAL A 113 0.73 -5.45 -8.38
N PRO A 114 0.98 -4.30 -9.05
CA PRO A 114 0.38 -3.03 -8.64
C PRO A 114 -1.13 -3.16 -8.53
N GLY A 115 -1.74 -2.65 -7.45
CA GLY A 115 -3.16 -2.83 -7.22
C GLY A 115 -4.05 -2.31 -8.36
N ARG A 116 -3.66 -1.23 -9.05
CA ARG A 116 -4.38 -0.72 -10.24
C ARG A 116 -4.42 -1.70 -11.41
N ASP A 117 -3.41 -2.56 -11.52
CA ASP A 117 -3.21 -3.48 -12.66
C ASP A 117 -3.77 -4.88 -12.36
N MET A 118 -4.22 -5.14 -11.13
CA MET A 118 -4.64 -6.46 -10.67
C MET A 118 -5.83 -7.02 -11.45
N TYR A 119 -6.82 -6.19 -11.78
CA TYR A 119 -7.97 -6.66 -12.55
C TYR A 119 -7.55 -7.16 -13.94
N THR A 120 -6.73 -6.37 -14.65
CA THR A 120 -6.18 -6.74 -15.96
C THR A 120 -5.28 -7.97 -15.86
N HIS A 121 -4.46 -8.08 -14.82
CA HIS A 121 -3.64 -9.28 -14.58
C HIS A 121 -4.52 -10.53 -14.49
N VAL A 122 -5.61 -10.50 -13.69
CA VAL A 122 -6.48 -11.67 -13.51
C VAL A 122 -7.21 -12.03 -14.79
N THR A 123 -7.81 -11.06 -15.49
CA THR A 123 -8.58 -11.35 -16.71
C THR A 123 -7.73 -11.84 -17.87
N THR A 124 -6.44 -11.50 -17.90
CA THR A 124 -5.52 -11.91 -18.97
C THR A 124 -4.76 -13.19 -18.65
N LYS A 125 -4.20 -13.33 -17.45
CA LYS A 125 -3.39 -14.49 -17.05
C LYS A 125 -4.21 -15.63 -16.44
N HIS A 126 -5.38 -15.35 -15.89
CA HIS A 126 -6.24 -16.33 -15.21
C HIS A 126 -7.66 -16.34 -15.80
N PRO A 127 -7.85 -16.64 -17.10
CA PRO A 127 -9.15 -16.56 -17.77
C PRO A 127 -10.21 -17.52 -17.19
N SER A 128 -9.78 -18.55 -16.45
CA SER A 128 -10.67 -19.45 -15.70
C SER A 128 -11.18 -18.86 -14.39
N THR A 129 -10.57 -17.78 -13.89
CA THR A 129 -11.00 -17.07 -12.68
C THR A 129 -12.14 -16.14 -13.04
N THR A 130 -13.23 -16.20 -12.27
CA THR A 130 -14.39 -15.36 -12.54
C THR A 130 -14.09 -13.90 -12.19
N ALA A 131 -14.33 -13.01 -13.15
CA ALA A 131 -14.20 -11.57 -13.00
C ALA A 131 -15.58 -10.91 -13.15
N PHE A 132 -15.88 -10.00 -12.23
CA PHE A 132 -17.16 -9.32 -12.15
C PHE A 132 -17.00 -7.81 -12.27
N THR A 133 -18.04 -7.17 -12.78
CA THR A 133 -18.16 -5.71 -12.87
C THR A 133 -19.54 -5.29 -12.40
N GLU A 134 -19.76 -3.99 -12.25
CA GLU A 134 -21.06 -3.40 -11.90
C GLU A 134 -22.23 -3.91 -12.77
N LYS A 135 -21.94 -4.23 -14.03
CA LYS A 135 -22.93 -4.67 -15.02
C LYS A 135 -23.18 -6.17 -15.01
N TYR A 136 -22.29 -6.94 -14.37
CA TYR A 136 -22.29 -8.39 -14.42
C TYR A 136 -22.00 -8.93 -13.02
N PHE A 137 -23.04 -8.93 -12.18
CA PHE A 137 -23.03 -9.66 -10.92
C PHE A 137 -23.58 -11.07 -11.14
N PRO A 138 -23.02 -12.09 -10.48
CA PRO A 138 -23.55 -13.43 -10.57
C PRO A 138 -24.92 -13.46 -9.87
N SER A 139 -25.99 -13.74 -10.61
CA SER A 139 -27.30 -14.00 -10.02
C SER A 139 -27.31 -15.30 -9.22
N ARG A 140 -26.39 -16.24 -9.52
CA ARG A 140 -26.22 -17.53 -8.83
C ARG A 140 -24.76 -17.99 -8.86
N TYR A 141 -24.27 -18.49 -7.73
CA TYR A 141 -23.00 -19.23 -7.69
C TYR A 141 -23.22 -20.63 -8.25
N THR A 142 -22.69 -20.90 -9.44
CA THR A 142 -22.79 -22.22 -10.06
C THR A 142 -21.87 -23.20 -9.34
N ASN A 143 -22.26 -24.48 -9.26
CA ASN A 143 -21.49 -25.58 -8.69
C ASN A 143 -21.29 -25.59 -7.16
N PHE A 144 -22.07 -24.83 -6.38
CA PHE A 144 -22.04 -24.95 -4.93
C PHE A 144 -22.57 -26.32 -4.47
N LYS A 145 -21.70 -27.14 -3.88
CA LYS A 145 -22.08 -28.40 -3.22
C LYS A 145 -21.98 -28.20 -1.71
N GLN A 146 -23.13 -28.08 -1.04
CA GLN A 146 -23.21 -27.85 0.41
C GLN A 146 -22.37 -28.83 1.23
N ASN A 147 -22.22 -30.07 0.75
CA ASN A 147 -21.53 -31.16 1.45
C ASN A 147 -20.02 -31.25 1.18
N LYS A 148 -19.43 -30.31 0.42
CA LYS A 148 -17.99 -30.34 0.12
C LYS A 148 -17.31 -29.04 0.55
N PRO A 149 -16.06 -29.11 1.05
CA PRO A 149 -15.27 -27.92 1.21
C PRO A 149 -15.02 -27.30 -0.16
N VAL A 150 -15.31 -26.01 -0.28
CA VAL A 150 -15.16 -25.25 -1.52
C VAL A 150 -14.46 -23.94 -1.19
N LYS A 151 -13.43 -23.60 -1.97
CA LYS A 151 -12.81 -22.28 -1.98
C LYS A 151 -12.93 -21.71 -3.39
N CYS A 152 -13.77 -20.68 -3.54
CA CYS A 152 -13.88 -19.93 -4.78
C CYS A 152 -13.23 -18.56 -4.60
N ILE A 153 -12.46 -18.13 -5.59
CA ILE A 153 -11.82 -16.82 -5.64
C ILE A 153 -12.29 -16.16 -6.92
N SER A 154 -12.72 -14.91 -6.79
CA SER A 154 -13.15 -14.07 -7.90
C SER A 154 -12.65 -12.65 -7.69
N ILE A 155 -12.58 -11.88 -8.77
CA ILE A 155 -12.17 -10.48 -8.74
C ILE A 155 -13.31 -9.58 -9.18
N HIS A 156 -13.50 -8.47 -8.48
CA HIS A 156 -14.54 -7.48 -8.76
C HIS A 156 -13.89 -6.16 -9.13
N ASN A 157 -14.44 -5.47 -10.14
CA ASN A 157 -14.14 -4.07 -10.43
C ASN A 157 -15.44 -3.27 -10.41
N VAL A 158 -15.62 -2.48 -9.35
CA VAL A 158 -16.86 -1.75 -9.05
C VAL A 158 -16.50 -0.30 -8.74
N SER A 159 -17.00 0.62 -9.57
CA SER A 159 -16.77 2.07 -9.48
C SER A 159 -15.29 2.43 -9.41
N GLY A 160 -14.47 1.70 -10.18
CA GLY A 160 -13.01 1.87 -10.20
C GLY A 160 -12.28 1.25 -9.02
N HIS A 161 -12.98 0.63 -8.06
CA HIS A 161 -12.38 -0.08 -6.94
C HIS A 161 -12.30 -1.58 -7.21
N ILE A 162 -11.16 -2.19 -6.87
CA ILE A 162 -10.92 -3.61 -7.10
C ILE A 162 -10.97 -4.37 -5.77
N PHE A 163 -11.68 -5.49 -5.77
CA PHE A 163 -11.81 -6.35 -4.60
C PHE A 163 -11.61 -7.82 -4.96
N TRP A 164 -10.99 -8.56 -4.05
CA TRP A 164 -11.07 -10.01 -4.02
C TRP A 164 -12.35 -10.42 -3.32
N GLU A 165 -13.14 -11.30 -3.95
CA GLU A 165 -14.15 -12.09 -3.26
C GLU A 165 -13.60 -13.49 -3.01
N VAL A 166 -13.71 -13.95 -1.77
CA VAL A 166 -13.36 -15.31 -1.38
C VAL A 166 -14.55 -15.95 -0.69
N ILE A 167 -15.01 -17.05 -1.26
CA ILE A 167 -16.09 -17.86 -0.73
C ILE A 167 -15.48 -19.16 -0.19
N LEU A 168 -15.75 -19.45 1.08
CA LEU A 168 -15.32 -20.65 1.79
C LEU A 168 -16.54 -21.40 2.30
N ASN A 169 -16.74 -22.63 1.84
CA ASN A 169 -17.73 -23.54 2.42
C ASN A 169 -17.03 -24.49 3.40
N ASP A 170 -17.43 -24.48 4.67
CA ASP A 170 -17.04 -25.47 5.66
C ASP A 170 -18.25 -26.36 5.98
N PRO A 171 -18.36 -27.56 5.36
CA PRO A 171 -19.50 -28.44 5.57
C PRO A 171 -19.52 -29.05 6.98
N VAL A 172 -18.39 -29.12 7.67
CA VAL A 172 -18.32 -29.69 9.03
C VAL A 172 -18.92 -28.70 10.02
N LYS A 173 -18.59 -27.41 9.86
CA LYS A 173 -19.15 -26.33 10.68
C LYS A 173 -20.51 -25.86 10.20
N GLN A 174 -20.95 -26.29 9.01
CA GLN A 174 -22.16 -25.80 8.35
C GLN A 174 -22.12 -24.27 8.15
N VAL A 175 -20.95 -23.73 7.82
CA VAL A 175 -20.73 -22.29 7.63
C VAL A 175 -20.26 -22.01 6.22
N LEU A 176 -20.96 -21.09 5.55
CA LEU A 176 -20.52 -20.45 4.33
C LEU A 176 -19.99 -19.05 4.67
N THR A 177 -18.70 -18.82 4.45
CA THR A 177 -18.10 -17.49 4.62
C THR A 177 -17.87 -16.86 3.27
N LYS A 178 -18.39 -15.66 3.09
CA LYS A 178 -18.13 -14.81 1.93
C LYS A 178 -17.41 -13.56 2.43
N SER A 179 -16.23 -13.31 1.90
CA SER A 179 -15.39 -12.18 2.32
C SER A 179 -14.95 -11.36 1.13
N TYR A 180 -14.95 -10.04 1.31
CA TYR A 180 -14.44 -9.09 0.34
C TYR A 180 -13.18 -8.45 0.91
N GLN A 181 -12.13 -8.40 0.10
CA GLN A 181 -10.87 -7.77 0.47
C GLN A 181 -10.48 -6.74 -0.57
N TYR A 182 -10.41 -5.50 -0.15
CA TYR A 182 -10.04 -4.38 -1.01
C TYR A 182 -8.59 -4.50 -1.48
N ILE A 183 -8.36 -4.21 -2.76
CA ILE A 183 -7.03 -4.15 -3.36
C ILE A 183 -6.65 -2.66 -3.47
N PRO A 184 -5.55 -2.21 -2.83
CA PRO A 184 -5.13 -0.81 -2.86
C PRO A 184 -5.04 -0.23 -4.27
N ASN A 185 -6.03 0.58 -4.66
CA ASN A 185 -6.11 1.19 -5.98
C ASN A 185 -6.71 2.60 -5.96
N GLY A 186 -6.54 3.30 -4.84
CA GLY A 186 -7.13 4.62 -4.55
C GLY A 186 -7.79 4.63 -3.17
N LYS A 187 -8.01 5.81 -2.58
CA LYS A 187 -8.76 5.87 -1.32
C LYS A 187 -10.24 5.56 -1.62
N PRO A 188 -10.85 4.54 -0.99
CA PRO A 188 -12.26 4.25 -1.21
C PRO A 188 -13.11 5.39 -0.68
N ASN A 189 -14.05 5.87 -1.48
CA ASN A 189 -15.07 6.78 -0.99
C ASN A 189 -16.14 5.93 -0.27
N CYS A 190 -16.12 5.92 1.07
CA CYS A 190 -17.00 5.05 1.88
C CYS A 190 -18.50 5.28 1.62
N ALA A 191 -18.90 6.46 1.12
CA ALA A 191 -20.30 6.77 0.83
C ALA A 191 -20.86 6.04 -0.41
N THR A 192 -19.99 5.52 -1.28
CA THR A 192 -20.37 4.82 -2.53
C THR A 192 -20.04 3.32 -2.46
N SER A 193 -18.91 2.96 -1.86
CA SER A 193 -18.35 1.60 -1.93
C SER A 193 -19.09 0.58 -1.05
N LEU A 194 -19.46 0.92 0.19
CA LEU A 194 -20.21 0.02 1.08
C LEU A 194 -21.68 -0.06 0.69
N THR A 195 -22.32 1.06 0.39
CA THR A 195 -23.71 1.11 -0.08
C THR A 195 -23.88 0.40 -1.41
N GLN A 196 -22.94 0.47 -2.36
CA GLN A 196 -23.05 -0.31 -3.59
C GLN A 196 -22.72 -1.78 -3.37
N LEU A 197 -21.72 -2.15 -2.55
CA LEU A 197 -21.49 -3.56 -2.22
C LEU A 197 -22.68 -4.16 -1.44
N GLU A 198 -23.26 -3.44 -0.48
CA GLU A 198 -24.41 -3.86 0.34
C GLU A 198 -25.75 -3.81 -0.44
N GLN A 199 -25.98 -2.81 -1.30
CA GLN A 199 -27.13 -2.76 -2.21
C GLN A 199 -27.03 -3.84 -3.29
N CYS A 200 -25.83 -4.11 -3.83
CA CYS A 200 -25.60 -5.23 -4.74
C CYS A 200 -25.75 -6.59 -4.03
N LEU A 201 -25.40 -6.71 -2.75
CA LEU A 201 -25.64 -7.91 -1.95
C LEU A 201 -27.14 -8.11 -1.64
N CYS A 202 -27.89 -7.04 -1.34
CA CYS A 202 -29.33 -7.11 -1.09
C CYS A 202 -30.17 -7.44 -2.33
N GLN A 203 -29.71 -7.12 -3.54
CA GLN A 203 -30.42 -7.48 -4.78
C GLN A 203 -30.24 -8.95 -5.20
N SER A 204 -29.42 -9.72 -4.50
CA SER A 204 -29.21 -11.16 -4.74
C SER A 204 -30.04 -12.08 -3.85
N SER A 205 -30.96 -11.52 -3.05
CA SER A 205 -31.84 -12.24 -2.11
C SER A 205 -33.33 -12.08 -2.45
N ASN A 206 -33.72 -12.43 -3.68
CA ASN A 206 -35.11 -12.73 -4.06
C ASN A 206 -35.14 -13.82 -5.14
#